data_AF-A0A6I3D8K1-F1
#
_entry.id   AF-A0A6I3D8K1-F1
#
_cell.length_a   1.000
_cell.length_b   1.000
_cell.length_c   1.000
_cell.angle_alpha   90.00
_cell.angle_beta   90.00
_cell.angle_gamma   90.00
#
_symmetry.space_group_name_H-M   'P 1'
#
loop_
_entity.id
_entity.type
_entity.pdbx_description
1 polymer ?
#
loop_
_entity_poly.entity_id
_entity_poly.type
_entity_poly.pdbx_seq_one_letter_code
_entity_poly.pdbx_strand_id
1 'polypeptide(L)'
;MAKAGFNPKKVLLVHAHPDDESLFTGHVIAERASAGADVMVLTLTRGERGRVKLEDLKPLEGNLASMGEFRSNELRNALAQLGSIKHKFAGTRAYLDSGMRLNAFGKPIKSRKTDEMSLSSVSTAVVADDIYQELKEFKPDAVITYNRKGGFGHPDHKKAHEATAMALRRFARDSKSKNPQFWVIAEPGERFDVEVGGPKTAQKKKAALEQHASQVAVSAETYSLVSGRDIRYDRPERLRKASTRPWLWLKPVFLALWALPLGILMGFAGTLLHSVTASDAERTPIGLVVALVMTFALAVALRMLRNSRGALYLMSFTLAGTVFWLSRPSVAGDALIMDNQAGNFWVYGSLIICAVVILFPKLRPGTWAKNASGHR
;
A
#
# COMPACT_ATOMS: atom_id res chain seq x y z
N MET A 1 -25.23 -0.23 -10.53
CA MET A 1 -24.09 0.58 -11.01
C MET A 1 -23.27 -0.29 -11.94
N ALA A 2 -23.07 0.11 -13.21
CA ALA A 2 -22.19 -0.63 -14.11
C ALA A 2 -20.79 -0.77 -13.47
N LYS A 3 -20.23 -1.99 -13.42
CA LYS A 3 -18.82 -2.19 -13.02
C LYS A 3 -17.98 -1.24 -13.88
N ALA A 4 -17.16 -0.40 -13.26
CA ALA A 4 -16.28 0.48 -14.01
C ALA A 4 -15.41 -0.40 -14.94
N GLY A 5 -15.49 -0.20 -16.25
CA GLY A 5 -14.64 -0.92 -17.19
C GLY A 5 -13.27 -0.27 -17.29
N PHE A 6 -12.22 -1.07 -17.45
CA PHE A 6 -10.89 -0.58 -17.86
C PHE A 6 -10.73 -0.79 -19.36
N ASN A 7 -11.11 0.20 -20.17
CA ASN A 7 -11.07 0.11 -21.64
C ASN A 7 -10.38 1.31 -22.35
N PRO A 8 -9.18 1.74 -21.93
CA PRO A 8 -8.39 2.74 -22.65
C PRO A 8 -7.88 2.21 -24.01
N LYS A 9 -7.74 3.11 -25.00
CA LYS A 9 -7.15 2.80 -26.32
C LYS A 9 -5.64 3.00 -26.34
N LYS A 10 -5.11 3.85 -25.47
CA LYS A 10 -3.67 4.06 -25.26
C LYS A 10 -3.30 3.89 -23.79
N VAL A 11 -2.42 2.96 -23.45
CA VAL A 11 -2.04 2.64 -22.06
C VAL A 11 -0.54 2.78 -21.88
N LEU A 12 -0.14 3.60 -20.92
CA LEU A 12 1.24 3.69 -20.45
C LEU A 12 1.38 2.97 -19.11
N LEU A 13 2.29 2.00 -19.05
CA LEU A 13 2.66 1.31 -17.82
C LEU A 13 4.06 1.76 -17.40
N VAL A 14 4.20 2.30 -16.19
CA VAL A 14 5.48 2.76 -15.64
C VAL A 14 5.93 1.79 -14.57
N HIS A 15 6.99 1.04 -14.88
CA HIS A 15 7.56 -0.02 -14.06
C HIS A 15 9.01 0.26 -13.68
N ALA A 16 9.44 -0.20 -12.51
CA ALA A 16 10.77 0.05 -11.99
C ALA A 16 11.80 -0.89 -12.63
N HIS A 17 11.49 -2.18 -12.76
CA HIS A 17 12.43 -3.22 -13.14
C HIS A 17 11.92 -4.11 -14.28
N PRO A 18 12.82 -4.79 -15.00
CA PRO A 18 12.50 -5.87 -15.94
C PRO A 18 11.91 -7.10 -15.24
N ASP A 19 10.61 -7.37 -15.40
CA ASP A 19 9.79 -8.46 -14.81
C ASP A 19 8.47 -7.92 -14.27
N ASP A 20 8.49 -6.72 -13.70
CA ASP A 20 7.35 -6.04 -13.09
C ASP A 20 6.15 -5.93 -14.04
N GLU A 21 6.40 -5.76 -15.34
CA GLU A 21 5.37 -5.67 -16.37
C GLU A 21 4.63 -6.99 -16.53
N SER A 22 5.33 -8.11 -16.43
CA SER A 22 4.74 -9.45 -16.54
C SER A 22 4.10 -9.87 -15.22
N LEU A 23 4.74 -9.52 -14.10
CA LEU A 23 4.31 -9.87 -12.74
C LEU A 23 3.01 -9.18 -12.33
N PHE A 24 2.95 -7.85 -12.52
CA PHE A 24 1.90 -7.01 -11.96
C PHE A 24 0.87 -6.55 -12.98
N THR A 25 1.24 -6.51 -14.26
CA THR A 25 0.38 -5.95 -15.33
C THR A 25 0.33 -6.82 -16.59
N GLY A 26 0.80 -8.08 -16.53
CA GLY A 26 0.89 -8.97 -17.68
C GLY A 26 -0.49 -9.29 -18.27
N HIS A 27 -1.51 -9.43 -17.42
CA HIS A 27 -2.89 -9.56 -17.89
C HIS A 27 -3.41 -8.27 -18.52
N VAL A 28 -3.15 -7.12 -17.89
CA VAL A 28 -3.54 -5.83 -18.44
C VAL A 28 -2.94 -5.63 -19.83
N ILE A 29 -1.63 -5.88 -19.99
CA ILE A 29 -0.93 -5.75 -21.27
C ILE A 29 -1.53 -6.71 -22.29
N ALA A 30 -1.65 -8.00 -21.96
CA ALA A 30 -2.16 -9.02 -22.88
C ALA A 30 -3.61 -8.74 -23.32
N GLU A 31 -4.48 -8.34 -22.40
CA GLU A 31 -5.89 -8.03 -22.71
C GLU A 31 -6.01 -6.78 -23.58
N ARG A 32 -5.30 -5.70 -23.24
CA ARG A 32 -5.35 -4.43 -23.98
C ARG A 32 -4.74 -4.57 -25.37
N ALA A 33 -3.59 -5.23 -25.49
CA ALA A 33 -2.96 -5.49 -26.79
C ALA A 33 -3.85 -6.36 -27.69
N SER A 34 -4.48 -7.41 -27.14
CA SER A 34 -5.42 -8.25 -27.90
C SER A 34 -6.70 -7.52 -28.31
N ALA A 35 -7.06 -6.45 -27.59
CA ALA A 35 -8.16 -5.56 -27.93
C ALA A 35 -7.77 -4.43 -28.93
N GLY A 36 -6.54 -4.45 -29.46
CA GLY A 36 -6.05 -3.45 -30.42
C GLY A 36 -5.67 -2.10 -29.81
N ALA A 37 -5.47 -2.02 -28.50
CA ALA A 37 -4.97 -0.81 -27.84
C ALA A 37 -3.46 -0.63 -28.11
N ASP A 38 -3.03 0.63 -28.23
CA ASP A 38 -1.62 0.99 -28.16
C ASP A 38 -1.14 0.82 -26.72
N VAL A 39 -0.23 -0.11 -26.47
CA VAL A 39 0.34 -0.35 -25.14
C VAL A 39 1.81 0.05 -25.14
N MET A 40 2.22 0.85 -24.16
CA MET A 40 3.61 1.23 -23.94
C MET A 40 4.05 0.89 -22.52
N VAL A 41 5.19 0.21 -22.40
CA VAL A 41 5.88 -0.04 -21.14
C VAL A 41 7.10 0.87 -21.05
N LEU A 42 7.15 1.68 -19.99
CA LEU A 42 8.31 2.49 -19.62
C LEU A 42 8.96 1.86 -18.40
N THR A 43 10.15 1.30 -18.58
CA THR A 43 10.93 0.66 -17.50
C THR A 43 11.98 1.62 -16.98
N LEU A 44 12.02 1.90 -15.68
CA LEU A 44 12.87 2.96 -15.13
C LEU A 44 14.35 2.54 -14.99
N THR A 45 14.62 1.27 -14.69
CA THR A 45 15.98 0.72 -14.51
C THR A 45 16.16 -0.58 -15.31
N ARG A 46 17.38 -1.12 -15.39
CA ARG A 46 17.63 -2.43 -16.02
C ARG A 46 17.72 -3.58 -15.02
N GLY A 47 17.47 -3.32 -13.73
CA GLY A 47 17.48 -4.38 -12.72
C GLY A 47 18.87 -4.90 -12.39
N GLU A 48 19.87 -4.02 -12.48
CA GLU A 48 21.30 -4.31 -12.38
C GLU A 48 21.70 -4.94 -11.04
N ARG A 49 20.87 -4.76 -10.00
CA ARG A 49 21.08 -5.31 -8.64
C ARG A 49 20.17 -6.48 -8.30
N GLY A 50 19.53 -7.07 -9.31
CA GLY A 50 18.74 -8.28 -9.17
C GLY A 50 19.57 -9.44 -8.62
N ARG A 51 18.91 -10.34 -7.88
CA ARG A 51 19.50 -11.63 -7.49
C ARG A 51 18.91 -12.70 -8.39
N VAL A 52 19.75 -13.63 -8.85
CA VAL A 52 19.32 -14.68 -9.76
C VAL A 52 18.88 -15.92 -9.00
N LYS A 53 17.89 -16.61 -9.57
CA LYS A 53 17.40 -17.89 -9.05
C LYS A 53 18.15 -19.10 -9.58
N LEU A 54 18.64 -19.03 -10.82
CA LEU A 54 19.36 -20.12 -11.47
C LEU A 54 20.84 -20.10 -11.08
N GLU A 55 21.37 -21.28 -10.75
CA GLU A 55 22.76 -21.41 -10.31
C GLU A 55 23.75 -21.00 -11.41
N ASP A 56 23.47 -21.38 -12.66
CA ASP A 56 24.29 -21.04 -13.82
C ASP A 56 24.38 -19.53 -14.08
N LEU A 57 23.42 -18.74 -13.58
CA LEU A 57 23.39 -17.30 -13.71
C LEU A 57 24.02 -16.56 -12.52
N LYS A 58 24.45 -17.28 -11.47
CA LYS A 58 25.10 -16.67 -10.28
C LYS A 58 26.29 -15.77 -10.60
N PRO A 59 27.14 -16.08 -11.59
CA PRO A 59 28.25 -15.19 -11.97
C PRO A 59 27.82 -13.79 -12.45
N LEU A 60 26.56 -13.58 -12.82
CA LEU A 60 26.03 -12.26 -13.18
C LEU A 60 25.83 -11.36 -11.95
N GLU A 61 25.59 -11.93 -10.76
CA GLU A 61 25.35 -11.15 -9.54
C GLU A 61 26.58 -10.28 -9.21
N GLY A 62 26.35 -8.98 -9.03
CA GLY A 62 27.42 -8.02 -8.75
C GLY A 62 28.07 -7.39 -10.00
N ASN A 63 27.91 -7.99 -11.17
CA ASN A 63 28.28 -7.34 -12.44
C ASN A 63 27.08 -6.56 -13.00
N LEU A 64 27.00 -5.28 -12.63
CA LEU A 64 25.85 -4.41 -12.97
C LEU A 64 25.57 -4.33 -14.47
N ALA A 65 26.61 -4.24 -15.30
CA ALA A 65 26.48 -4.10 -16.75
C ALA A 65 25.92 -5.39 -17.36
N SER A 66 26.54 -6.54 -17.08
CA SER A 66 26.10 -7.82 -17.62
C SER A 66 24.71 -8.22 -17.10
N MET A 67 24.40 -7.96 -15.82
CA MET A 67 23.07 -8.19 -15.27
C MET A 67 22.01 -7.34 -15.97
N GLY A 68 22.29 -6.04 -16.14
CA GLY A 68 21.37 -5.12 -16.80
C GLY A 68 21.11 -5.49 -18.26
N GLU A 69 22.14 -5.90 -19.00
CA GLU A 69 21.99 -6.37 -20.39
C GLU A 69 21.17 -7.67 -20.47
N PHE A 70 21.49 -8.64 -19.61
CA PHE A 70 20.78 -9.92 -19.55
C PHE A 70 19.28 -9.70 -19.30
N ARG A 71 18.94 -8.95 -18.25
CA ARG A 71 17.54 -8.65 -17.90
C ARG A 71 16.84 -7.76 -18.92
N SER A 72 17.56 -6.91 -19.64
CA SER A 72 17.00 -6.15 -20.76
C SER A 72 16.59 -7.07 -21.92
N ASN A 73 17.34 -8.16 -22.14
CA ASN A 73 17.00 -9.17 -23.13
C ASN A 73 15.79 -10.01 -22.69
N GLU A 74 15.75 -10.43 -21.41
CA GLU A 74 14.57 -11.10 -20.83
C GLU A 74 13.29 -10.27 -21.02
N LEU A 75 13.34 -8.98 -20.69
CA LEU A 75 12.22 -8.05 -20.88
C LEU A 75 11.77 -7.96 -22.34
N ARG A 76 12.71 -7.83 -23.28
CA ARG A 76 12.36 -7.76 -24.70
C ARG A 76 11.62 -9.02 -25.15
N ASN A 77 12.11 -10.18 -24.73
CA ASN A 77 11.51 -11.47 -25.04
C ASN A 77 10.12 -11.60 -24.37
N ALA A 78 9.99 -11.18 -23.11
CA ALA A 78 8.73 -11.21 -22.37
C ALA A 78 7.65 -10.35 -23.05
N LEU A 79 8.01 -9.12 -23.44
CA LEU A 79 7.09 -8.22 -24.12
C LEU A 79 6.61 -8.77 -25.47
N ALA A 80 7.47 -9.47 -26.20
CA ALA A 80 7.10 -10.13 -27.45
C ALA A 80 6.02 -11.22 -27.26
N GLN A 81 5.97 -11.88 -26.08
CA GLN A 81 4.92 -12.85 -25.76
C GLN A 81 3.57 -12.21 -25.42
N LEU A 82 3.56 -10.94 -24.98
CA LEU A 82 2.35 -10.22 -24.59
C LEU A 82 1.64 -9.56 -25.78
N GLY A 83 2.37 -9.22 -26.84
CA GLY A 83 1.83 -8.69 -28.10
C GLY A 83 2.72 -7.63 -28.74
N SER A 84 2.14 -6.77 -29.58
CA SER A 84 2.86 -5.60 -30.13
C SER A 84 2.93 -4.50 -29.08
N ILE A 85 3.99 -4.53 -28.26
CA ILE A 85 4.18 -3.61 -27.14
C ILE A 85 5.30 -2.62 -27.48
N LYS A 86 5.02 -1.31 -27.30
CA LYS A 86 6.05 -0.28 -27.37
C LYS A 86 6.83 -0.29 -26.06
N HIS A 87 8.15 -0.18 -26.14
CA HIS A 87 9.00 -0.20 -24.94
C HIS A 87 10.09 0.85 -25.01
N LYS A 88 10.37 1.48 -23.86
CA LYS A 88 11.52 2.35 -23.66
C LYS A 88 12.05 2.16 -22.23
N PHE A 89 13.36 2.33 -22.06
CA PHE A 89 13.95 2.61 -20.76
C PHE A 89 13.89 4.11 -20.46
N ALA A 90 13.66 4.48 -19.20
CA ALA A 90 13.52 5.88 -18.83
C ALA A 90 14.85 6.65 -18.88
N GLY A 91 14.78 7.83 -19.51
CA GLY A 91 15.81 8.85 -19.51
C GLY A 91 17.07 8.49 -20.29
N THR A 92 17.81 9.51 -20.69
CA THR A 92 19.18 9.36 -21.21
C THR A 92 20.18 9.00 -20.10
N ARG A 93 19.77 9.10 -18.84
CA ARG A 93 20.63 9.02 -17.64
C ARG A 93 20.85 7.61 -17.11
N ALA A 94 20.15 6.61 -17.67
CA ALA A 94 20.26 5.19 -17.29
C ALA A 94 20.25 4.98 -15.76
N TYR A 95 19.10 5.18 -15.12
CA TYR A 95 18.95 4.97 -13.68
C TYR A 95 19.32 3.54 -13.29
N LEU A 96 20.14 3.41 -12.24
CA LEU A 96 20.50 2.11 -11.69
C LEU A 96 19.40 1.62 -10.74
N ASP A 97 19.13 0.31 -10.77
CA ASP A 97 18.38 -0.38 -9.74
C ASP A 97 18.98 -0.06 -8.36
N SER A 98 18.18 0.40 -7.40
CA SER A 98 18.68 0.74 -6.07
C SER A 98 19.01 -0.47 -5.22
N GLY A 99 18.51 -1.65 -5.61
CA GLY A 99 18.40 -2.81 -4.75
C GLY A 99 17.60 -2.51 -3.48
N MET A 100 17.61 -3.46 -2.55
CA MET A 100 16.92 -3.31 -1.27
C MET A 100 17.55 -4.16 -0.17
N ARG A 101 17.24 -3.81 1.07
CA ARG A 101 17.47 -4.66 2.24
C ARG A 101 16.20 -4.77 3.08
N LEU A 102 16.09 -5.83 3.86
CA LEU A 102 15.03 -5.96 4.85
C LEU A 102 15.49 -5.35 6.18
N ASN A 103 14.59 -4.68 6.89
CA ASN A 103 14.84 -4.28 8.28
C ASN A 103 14.58 -5.45 9.24
N ALA A 104 14.82 -5.25 10.54
CA ALA A 104 14.58 -6.27 11.57
C ALA A 104 13.14 -6.80 11.62
N PHE A 105 12.18 -6.07 11.05
CA PHE A 105 10.77 -6.43 10.97
C PHE A 105 10.38 -7.01 9.59
N GLY A 106 11.34 -7.36 8.73
CA GLY A 106 11.10 -7.93 7.40
C GLY A 106 10.55 -6.94 6.37
N LYS A 107 10.65 -5.62 6.61
CA LYS A 107 10.18 -4.58 5.69
C LYS A 107 11.28 -4.12 4.73
N PRO A 108 11.00 -3.99 3.42
CA PRO A 108 11.95 -3.43 2.46
C PRO A 108 12.28 -1.97 2.77
N ILE A 109 13.57 -1.67 2.78
CA ILE A 109 14.13 -0.33 2.93
C ILE A 109 15.32 -0.14 1.99
N LYS A 110 15.68 1.11 1.76
CA LYS A 110 16.82 1.50 0.93
C LYS A 110 18.12 0.88 1.46
N SER A 111 18.99 0.46 0.55
CA SER A 111 20.33 -0.01 0.90
C SER A 111 21.12 1.07 1.67
N ARG A 112 22.08 0.66 2.50
CA ARG A 112 22.91 1.62 3.26
C ARG A 112 23.86 2.40 2.35
N LYS A 113 24.46 1.72 1.38
CA LYS A 113 25.27 2.30 0.31
C LYS A 113 24.44 2.26 -0.95
N THR A 114 24.06 3.43 -1.46
CA THR A 114 23.26 3.55 -2.67
C THR A 114 23.90 4.63 -3.51
N ASP A 115 24.23 4.33 -4.77
CA ASP A 115 24.84 5.31 -5.66
C ASP A 115 23.88 6.49 -5.90
N GLU A 116 24.43 7.63 -6.26
CA GLU A 116 23.67 8.82 -6.61
C GLU A 116 22.75 8.56 -7.82
N MET A 117 23.22 7.73 -8.76
CA MET A 117 22.48 7.31 -9.96
C MET A 117 21.41 6.24 -9.71
N SER A 118 21.33 5.70 -8.48
CA SER A 118 20.27 4.76 -8.16
C SER A 118 18.92 5.45 -8.16
N LEU A 119 17.91 4.81 -8.73
CA LEU A 119 16.59 5.41 -8.94
C LEU A 119 16.00 6.01 -7.64
N SER A 120 16.13 5.33 -6.51
CA SER A 120 15.64 5.84 -5.21
C SER A 120 16.47 6.99 -4.62
N SER A 121 17.70 7.22 -5.10
CA SER A 121 18.55 8.36 -4.75
C SER A 121 18.27 9.59 -5.61
N VAL A 122 17.95 9.38 -6.89
CA VAL A 122 17.66 10.48 -7.82
C VAL A 122 16.44 11.28 -7.35
N SER A 123 16.49 12.60 -7.55
CA SER A 123 15.38 13.48 -7.19
C SER A 123 14.11 13.07 -7.95
N THR A 124 12.97 13.09 -7.25
CA THR A 124 11.69 12.68 -7.86
C THR A 124 11.31 13.57 -9.04
N ALA A 125 11.73 14.86 -9.03
CA ALA A 125 11.49 15.79 -10.12
C ALA A 125 12.22 15.40 -11.42
N VAL A 126 13.44 14.87 -11.32
CA VAL A 126 14.22 14.40 -12.48
C VAL A 126 13.54 13.20 -13.12
N VAL A 127 13.19 12.18 -12.33
CA VAL A 127 12.49 10.99 -12.86
C VAL A 127 11.11 11.35 -13.41
N ALA A 128 10.42 12.31 -12.78
CA ALA A 128 9.14 12.80 -13.25
C ALA A 128 9.24 13.55 -14.58
N ASP A 129 10.39 14.17 -14.89
CA ASP A 129 10.60 14.83 -16.18
C ASP A 129 10.64 13.81 -17.33
N ASP A 130 11.37 12.71 -17.17
CA ASP A 130 11.41 11.63 -18.17
C ASP A 130 10.03 11.03 -18.42
N ILE A 131 9.28 10.71 -17.34
CA ILE A 131 7.91 10.21 -17.47
C ILE A 131 7.02 11.26 -18.14
N TYR A 132 7.20 12.54 -17.83
CA TYR A 132 6.43 13.63 -18.42
C TYR A 132 6.69 13.77 -19.93
N GLN A 133 7.94 13.60 -20.40
CA GLN A 133 8.21 13.60 -21.84
C GLN A 133 7.45 12.46 -22.54
N GLU A 134 7.42 11.27 -21.93
CA GLU A 134 6.65 10.17 -22.51
C GLU A 134 5.14 10.39 -22.45
N LEU A 135 4.62 11.07 -21.43
CA LEU A 135 3.22 11.50 -21.42
C LEU A 135 2.91 12.43 -22.59
N LYS A 136 3.83 13.33 -22.96
CA LYS A 136 3.66 14.26 -24.08
C LYS A 136 3.77 13.59 -25.44
N GLU A 137 4.70 12.66 -25.60
CA GLU A 137 4.93 11.94 -26.85
C GLU A 137 3.82 10.91 -27.09
N PHE A 138 3.58 10.03 -26.11
CA PHE A 138 2.64 8.94 -26.26
C PHE A 138 1.18 9.34 -26.04
N LYS A 139 0.89 10.40 -25.27
CA LYS A 139 -0.47 10.91 -24.99
C LYS A 139 -1.44 9.78 -24.58
N PRO A 140 -1.18 9.05 -23.48
CA PRO A 140 -2.01 7.92 -23.08
C PRO A 140 -3.41 8.33 -22.63
N ASP A 141 -4.39 7.43 -22.73
CA ASP A 141 -5.71 7.55 -22.08
C ASP A 141 -5.65 7.13 -20.61
N ALA A 142 -4.73 6.23 -20.27
CA ALA A 142 -4.54 5.71 -18.92
C ALA A 142 -3.06 5.47 -18.63
N VAL A 143 -2.67 5.76 -17.39
CA VAL A 143 -1.34 5.50 -16.85
C VAL A 143 -1.45 4.57 -15.65
N ILE A 144 -0.68 3.49 -15.65
CA ILE A 144 -0.63 2.50 -14.57
C ILE A 144 0.76 2.53 -13.93
N THR A 145 0.81 2.51 -12.60
CA THR A 145 2.04 2.28 -11.83
C THR A 145 1.70 1.64 -10.48
N TYR A 146 2.66 1.55 -9.56
CA TYR A 146 2.46 1.02 -8.22
C TYR A 146 1.52 1.89 -7.38
N ASN A 147 0.98 1.31 -6.31
CA ASN A 147 0.37 2.10 -5.24
C ASN A 147 1.44 2.91 -4.48
N ARG A 148 1.01 3.79 -3.56
CA ARG A 148 1.91 4.65 -2.77
C ARG A 148 2.91 3.87 -1.90
N LYS A 149 2.63 2.60 -1.59
CA LYS A 149 3.55 1.76 -0.83
C LYS A 149 4.65 1.15 -1.70
N GLY A 150 4.51 1.18 -3.02
CA GLY A 150 5.40 0.50 -3.94
C GLY A 150 5.21 -1.02 -3.91
N GLY A 151 3.96 -1.49 -3.78
CA GLY A 151 3.68 -2.90 -3.53
C GLY A 151 4.24 -3.33 -2.17
N PHE A 152 5.07 -4.38 -2.17
CA PHE A 152 5.67 -4.94 -0.96
C PHE A 152 6.61 -3.97 -0.20
N GLY A 153 6.93 -2.81 -0.78
CA GLY A 153 7.65 -1.74 -0.11
C GLY A 153 8.93 -1.29 -0.81
N HIS A 154 9.21 -1.81 -2.02
CA HIS A 154 10.46 -1.54 -2.73
C HIS A 154 10.70 -0.03 -2.90
N PRO A 155 11.90 0.49 -2.59
CA PRO A 155 12.22 1.90 -2.75
C PRO A 155 11.97 2.43 -4.16
N ASP A 156 12.35 1.66 -5.18
CA ASP A 156 12.17 2.05 -6.59
C ASP A 156 10.70 2.06 -7.02
N HIS A 157 9.87 1.16 -6.50
CA HIS A 157 8.43 1.16 -6.79
C HIS A 157 7.74 2.38 -6.17
N LYS A 158 8.18 2.81 -4.98
CA LYS A 158 7.74 4.07 -4.37
C LYS A 158 8.17 5.26 -5.20
N LYS A 159 9.43 5.29 -5.66
CA LYS A 159 9.94 6.35 -6.54
C LYS A 159 9.14 6.43 -7.83
N ALA A 160 8.88 5.29 -8.48
CA ALA A 160 8.06 5.20 -9.68
C ALA A 160 6.65 5.76 -9.47
N HIS A 161 6.00 5.41 -8.35
CA HIS A 161 4.70 5.98 -7.98
C HIS A 161 4.76 7.51 -7.82
N GLU A 162 5.71 8.01 -7.03
CA GLU A 162 5.85 9.44 -6.73
C GLU A 162 6.16 10.26 -7.98
N ALA A 163 7.08 9.78 -8.81
CA ALA A 163 7.48 10.41 -10.06
C ALA A 163 6.34 10.41 -11.08
N THR A 164 5.65 9.28 -11.25
CA THR A 164 4.46 9.20 -12.14
C THR A 164 3.37 10.17 -11.68
N ALA A 165 3.06 10.20 -10.37
CA ALA A 165 2.07 11.12 -9.84
C ALA A 165 2.46 12.59 -10.03
N MET A 166 3.76 12.91 -9.92
CA MET A 166 4.28 14.26 -10.18
C MET A 166 4.21 14.63 -11.66
N ALA A 167 4.62 13.73 -12.55
CA ALA A 167 4.54 13.90 -14.00
C ALA A 167 3.09 14.14 -14.45
N LEU A 168 2.14 13.37 -13.93
CA LEU A 168 0.72 13.53 -14.20
C LEU A 168 0.15 14.86 -13.68
N ARG A 169 0.59 15.33 -12.49
CA ARG A 169 0.20 16.67 -11.99
C ARG A 169 0.71 17.77 -12.92
N ARG A 170 1.95 17.66 -13.39
CA ARG A 170 2.54 18.61 -14.32
C ARG A 170 1.80 18.58 -15.66
N PHE A 171 1.61 17.39 -16.23
CA PHE A 171 0.86 17.19 -17.48
C PHE A 171 -0.54 17.80 -17.42
N ALA A 172 -1.24 17.65 -16.29
CA ALA A 172 -2.57 18.22 -16.11
C ALA A 172 -2.61 19.76 -16.01
N ARG A 173 -1.49 20.40 -15.69
CA ARG A 173 -1.37 21.88 -15.71
C ARG A 173 -0.99 22.39 -17.10
N ASP A 174 -0.08 21.67 -17.77
CA ASP A 174 0.53 22.13 -19.02
C ASP A 174 -0.34 21.79 -20.24
N SER A 175 -1.14 20.72 -20.17
CA SER A 175 -1.91 20.21 -21.30
C SER A 175 -3.36 20.71 -21.27
N LYS A 176 -3.82 21.26 -22.41
CA LYS A 176 -5.25 21.50 -22.68
C LYS A 176 -6.01 20.22 -23.08
N SER A 177 -5.30 19.11 -23.28
CA SER A 177 -5.91 17.83 -23.68
C SER A 177 -6.55 17.12 -22.50
N LYS A 178 -7.39 16.13 -22.80
CA LYS A 178 -7.98 15.25 -21.78
C LYS A 178 -6.87 14.58 -20.97
N ASN A 179 -6.94 14.72 -19.65
CA ASN A 179 -5.97 14.11 -18.75
C ASN A 179 -6.11 12.58 -18.75
N PRO A 180 -4.99 11.83 -18.79
CA PRO A 180 -5.02 10.39 -18.64
C PRO A 180 -5.64 10.00 -17.29
N GLN A 181 -6.34 8.87 -17.28
CA GLN A 181 -6.77 8.24 -16.05
C GLN A 181 -5.55 7.71 -15.29
N PHE A 182 -5.46 8.02 -14.00
CA PHE A 182 -4.40 7.49 -13.14
C PHE A 182 -4.87 6.23 -12.42
N TRP A 183 -4.21 5.11 -12.68
CA TRP A 183 -4.49 3.82 -12.09
C TRP A 183 -3.28 3.31 -11.31
N VAL A 184 -3.53 2.61 -10.23
CA VAL A 184 -2.49 1.95 -9.45
C VAL A 184 -2.79 0.47 -9.27
N ILE A 185 -1.74 -0.34 -9.25
CA ILE A 185 -1.82 -1.76 -8.92
C ILE A 185 -2.28 -1.90 -7.46
N ALA A 186 -3.34 -2.66 -7.24
CA ALA A 186 -3.91 -2.91 -5.91
C ALA A 186 -3.38 -4.23 -5.34
N GLU A 187 -2.78 -4.16 -4.15
CA GLU A 187 -2.21 -5.33 -3.47
C GLU A 187 -3.31 -6.24 -2.86
N PRO A 188 -2.98 -7.50 -2.53
CA PRO A 188 -3.89 -8.37 -1.78
C PRO A 188 -4.39 -7.71 -0.48
N GLY A 189 -5.72 -7.61 -0.35
CA GLY A 189 -6.39 -6.98 0.79
C GLY A 189 -6.59 -5.46 0.66
N GLU A 190 -6.12 -4.83 -0.42
CA GLU A 190 -6.50 -3.45 -0.74
C GLU A 190 -7.84 -3.40 -1.49
N ARG A 191 -8.55 -2.27 -1.34
CA ARG A 191 -9.69 -1.95 -2.20
C ARG A 191 -9.19 -1.82 -3.65
N PHE A 192 -9.94 -2.37 -4.57
CA PHE A 192 -9.75 -2.21 -6.01
C PHE A 192 -11.08 -1.78 -6.66
N ASP A 193 -11.00 -1.24 -7.87
CA ASP A 193 -12.18 -0.82 -8.63
C ASP A 193 -12.46 -1.76 -9.81
N VAL A 194 -11.41 -2.39 -10.38
CA VAL A 194 -11.51 -3.31 -11.52
C VAL A 194 -10.58 -4.51 -11.37
N GLU A 195 -10.99 -5.64 -11.94
CA GLU A 195 -10.15 -6.82 -12.18
C GLU A 195 -9.96 -6.98 -13.68
N VAL A 196 -8.74 -7.29 -14.12
CA VAL A 196 -8.35 -7.42 -15.53
C VAL A 196 -7.65 -8.76 -15.73
N GLY A 197 -7.97 -9.43 -16.84
CA GLY A 197 -7.46 -10.76 -17.17
C GLY A 197 -8.20 -11.91 -16.52
N GLY A 198 -7.47 -13.01 -16.35
CA GLY A 198 -8.00 -14.31 -15.97
C GLY A 198 -7.49 -15.43 -16.90
N PRO A 199 -8.23 -16.55 -17.01
CA PRO A 199 -7.84 -17.71 -17.80
C PRO A 199 -7.50 -17.40 -19.26
N LYS A 200 -8.24 -16.48 -19.91
CA LYS A 200 -8.04 -16.11 -21.33
C LYS A 200 -6.67 -15.48 -21.61
N THR A 201 -6.11 -14.79 -20.62
CA THR A 201 -4.82 -14.09 -20.72
C THR A 201 -3.70 -14.84 -20.00
N ALA A 202 -4.01 -15.95 -19.32
CA ALA A 202 -3.08 -16.71 -18.50
C ALA A 202 -1.92 -17.29 -19.32
N GLN A 203 -2.20 -17.79 -20.53
CA GLN A 203 -1.16 -18.34 -21.40
C GLN A 203 -0.12 -17.29 -21.83
N LYS A 204 -0.56 -16.10 -22.24
CA LYS A 204 0.35 -14.99 -22.58
C LYS A 204 1.16 -14.52 -21.37
N LYS A 205 0.52 -14.40 -20.20
CA LYS A 205 1.20 -14.05 -18.95
C LYS A 205 2.24 -15.09 -18.56
N LYS A 206 1.92 -16.38 -18.68
CA LYS A 206 2.85 -17.48 -18.45
C LYS A 206 4.04 -17.39 -19.39
N ALA A 207 3.80 -17.31 -20.69
CA ALA A 207 4.86 -17.23 -21.69
C ALA A 207 5.81 -16.05 -21.46
N ALA A 208 5.27 -14.90 -21.05
CA ALA A 208 6.08 -13.73 -20.70
C ALA A 208 6.91 -13.93 -19.43
N LEU A 209 6.32 -14.51 -18.38
CA LEU A 209 7.04 -14.81 -17.12
C LEU A 209 8.13 -15.86 -17.30
N GLU A 210 7.96 -16.82 -18.22
CA GLU A 210 8.99 -17.81 -18.57
C GLU A 210 10.24 -17.16 -19.18
N GLN A 211 10.12 -15.97 -19.77
CA GLN A 211 11.27 -15.23 -20.30
C GLN A 211 12.10 -14.55 -19.22
N HIS A 212 11.58 -14.42 -17.99
CA HIS A 212 12.27 -13.84 -16.83
C HIS A 212 12.88 -14.93 -15.94
N ALA A 213 13.55 -15.91 -16.54
CA ALA A 213 14.06 -17.10 -15.88
C ALA A 213 15.09 -16.76 -14.77
N SER A 214 15.78 -15.63 -14.88
CA SER A 214 16.69 -15.17 -13.82
C SER A 214 15.95 -14.77 -12.55
N GLN A 215 14.72 -14.25 -12.65
CA GLN A 215 13.97 -13.64 -11.53
C GLN A 215 12.77 -14.46 -11.06
N VAL A 216 12.17 -15.29 -11.92
CA VAL A 216 10.90 -15.97 -11.67
C VAL A 216 11.08 -17.48 -11.75
N ALA A 217 10.67 -18.19 -10.70
CA ALA A 217 10.51 -19.64 -10.77
C ALA A 217 9.14 -19.95 -11.38
N VAL A 218 9.13 -20.69 -12.48
CA VAL A 218 7.92 -21.06 -13.23
C VAL A 218 7.61 -22.54 -13.04
N SER A 219 6.32 -22.89 -13.06
CA SER A 219 5.80 -24.25 -12.96
C SER A 219 4.65 -24.41 -13.96
N ALA A 220 4.02 -25.59 -14.00
CA ALA A 220 2.97 -25.86 -14.98
C ALA A 220 1.80 -24.84 -14.89
N GLU A 221 1.33 -24.56 -13.67
CA GLU A 221 0.15 -23.73 -13.39
C GLU A 221 0.44 -22.48 -12.54
N THR A 222 1.63 -22.40 -11.96
CA THR A 222 2.00 -21.36 -10.99
C THR A 222 3.39 -20.78 -11.25
N TYR A 223 3.65 -19.62 -10.65
CA TYR A 223 4.97 -19.01 -10.59
C TYR A 223 5.25 -18.46 -9.20
N SER A 224 6.53 -18.29 -8.84
CA SER A 224 6.94 -17.69 -7.57
C SER A 224 8.21 -16.84 -7.68
N LEU A 225 8.19 -15.68 -7.02
CA LEU A 225 9.38 -14.85 -6.82
C LEU A 225 10.15 -15.28 -5.57
N VAL A 226 9.46 -15.82 -4.58
CA VAL A 226 10.02 -16.28 -3.31
C VAL A 226 9.56 -17.71 -3.09
N SER A 227 10.50 -18.58 -2.74
CA SER A 227 10.21 -20.00 -2.47
C SER A 227 9.07 -20.15 -1.47
N GLY A 228 8.10 -21.02 -1.78
CA GLY A 228 6.91 -21.27 -0.95
C GLY A 228 5.77 -20.26 -1.09
N ARG A 229 5.84 -19.32 -2.04
CA ARG A 229 4.73 -18.40 -2.38
C ARG A 229 4.37 -18.46 -3.85
N ASP A 230 3.60 -19.48 -4.19
CA ASP A 230 3.13 -19.72 -5.56
C ASP A 230 1.86 -18.92 -5.88
N ILE A 231 1.83 -18.38 -7.09
CA ILE A 231 0.73 -17.60 -7.63
C ILE A 231 0.28 -18.26 -8.93
N ARG A 232 -1.03 -18.49 -9.08
CA ARG A 232 -1.59 -19.01 -10.33
C ARG A 232 -1.53 -17.98 -11.46
N TYR A 233 -1.25 -18.45 -12.68
CA TYR A 233 -1.20 -17.60 -13.87
C TYR A 233 -2.53 -16.96 -14.26
N ASP A 234 -3.66 -17.55 -13.87
CA ASP A 234 -5.00 -17.07 -14.21
C ASP A 234 -5.60 -16.14 -13.15
N ARG A 235 -4.84 -15.80 -12.12
CA ARG A 235 -5.28 -14.87 -11.08
C ARG A 235 -5.41 -13.46 -11.67
N PRO A 236 -6.61 -12.85 -11.70
CA PRO A 236 -6.78 -11.52 -12.27
C PRO A 236 -5.96 -10.45 -11.55
N GLU A 237 -5.54 -9.46 -12.31
CA GLU A 237 -4.84 -8.27 -11.81
C GLU A 237 -5.86 -7.25 -11.34
N ARG A 238 -5.57 -6.60 -10.21
CA ARG A 238 -6.47 -5.63 -9.58
C ARG A 238 -5.93 -4.23 -9.75
N LEU A 239 -6.74 -3.35 -10.32
CA LEU A 239 -6.42 -1.94 -10.44
C LEU A 239 -7.38 -1.09 -9.61
N ARG A 240 -6.84 -0.02 -9.03
CA ARG A 240 -7.61 1.01 -8.34
C ARG A 240 -7.37 2.35 -9.02
N LYS A 241 -8.45 3.09 -9.25
CA LYS A 241 -8.36 4.45 -9.76
C LYS A 241 -7.78 5.34 -8.68
N ALA A 242 -6.65 5.97 -8.98
CA ALA A 242 -5.97 6.90 -8.11
C ALA A 242 -6.30 8.34 -8.50
N SER A 243 -5.91 9.28 -7.65
CA SER A 243 -5.97 10.69 -7.95
C SER A 243 -4.67 11.36 -7.59
N THR A 244 -4.27 12.27 -8.45
CA THR A 244 -3.13 13.15 -8.25
C THR A 244 -3.48 14.42 -7.47
N ARG A 245 -4.78 14.65 -7.19
CA ARG A 245 -5.28 15.84 -6.47
C ARG A 245 -4.95 15.75 -4.98
N PRO A 246 -4.25 16.74 -4.40
CA PRO A 246 -3.88 16.74 -2.98
C PRO A 246 -5.07 16.67 -2.01
N TRP A 247 -6.22 17.25 -2.37
CA TRP A 247 -7.41 17.30 -1.49
C TRP A 247 -7.94 15.93 -1.07
N LEU A 248 -7.79 14.92 -1.93
CA LEU A 248 -8.20 13.54 -1.58
C LEU A 248 -7.32 12.91 -0.51
N TRP A 249 -6.16 13.50 -0.20
CA TRP A 249 -5.32 13.10 0.94
C TRP A 249 -5.88 13.54 2.29
N LEU A 250 -6.70 14.60 2.33
CA LEU A 250 -7.37 15.06 3.55
C LEU A 250 -8.67 14.29 3.83
N LYS A 251 -9.28 13.68 2.81
CA LYS A 251 -10.51 12.89 2.95
C LYS A 251 -10.48 11.87 4.11
N PRO A 252 -9.43 11.04 4.33
CA PRO A 252 -9.38 10.15 5.48
C PRO A 252 -9.30 10.87 6.83
N VAL A 253 -8.71 12.07 6.89
CA VAL A 253 -8.67 12.91 8.09
C VAL A 253 -10.06 13.44 8.40
N PHE A 254 -10.75 14.03 7.40
CA PHE A 254 -12.14 14.47 7.56
C PHE A 254 -13.09 13.32 7.93
N LEU A 255 -12.90 12.15 7.32
CA LEU A 255 -13.63 10.93 7.66
C LEU A 255 -13.23 10.33 9.01
N ALA A 256 -12.23 10.87 9.73
CA ALA A 256 -11.93 10.48 11.10
C ALA A 256 -12.54 11.45 12.12
N LEU A 257 -12.89 12.69 11.73
CA LEU A 257 -13.44 13.72 12.62
C LEU A 257 -14.73 13.30 13.33
N TRP A 258 -15.54 12.40 12.73
CA TRP A 258 -16.73 11.84 13.40
C TRP A 258 -16.43 11.10 14.70
N ALA A 259 -15.16 10.73 14.96
CA ALA A 259 -14.75 10.08 16.20
C ALA A 259 -14.48 11.06 17.36
N LEU A 260 -14.44 12.38 17.10
CA LEU A 260 -14.27 13.41 18.14
C LEU A 260 -15.40 13.36 19.19
N PRO A 261 -16.70 13.34 18.82
CA PRO A 261 -17.77 13.34 19.81
C PRO A 261 -17.76 12.07 20.68
N LEU A 262 -17.28 10.94 20.14
CA LEU A 262 -17.21 9.69 20.89
C LEU A 262 -16.29 9.77 22.09
N GLY A 263 -15.11 10.42 21.96
CA GLY A 263 -14.19 10.58 23.08
C GLY A 263 -14.75 11.51 24.16
N ILE A 264 -15.45 12.57 23.74
CA ILE A 264 -16.15 13.49 24.65
C ILE A 264 -17.24 12.74 25.43
N LEU A 265 -18.15 12.07 24.71
CA LEU A 265 -19.25 11.31 25.31
C LEU A 265 -18.74 10.21 26.25
N MET A 266 -17.68 9.49 25.86
CA MET A 266 -17.06 8.48 26.72
C MET A 266 -16.44 9.10 27.98
N GLY A 267 -15.80 10.26 27.85
CA GLY A 267 -15.25 11.01 28.98
C GLY A 267 -16.32 11.39 30.00
N PHE A 268 -17.44 11.95 29.54
CA PHE A 268 -18.57 12.28 30.41
C PHE A 268 -19.22 11.04 31.03
N ALA A 269 -19.56 10.03 30.20
CA ALA A 269 -20.23 8.83 30.66
C ALA A 269 -19.39 8.06 31.70
N GLY A 270 -18.10 7.90 31.44
CA GLY A 270 -17.21 7.23 32.39
C GLY A 270 -17.00 8.04 33.67
N THR A 271 -16.90 9.37 33.59
CA THR A 271 -16.85 10.23 34.79
C THR A 271 -18.14 10.17 35.60
N LEU A 272 -19.32 10.05 34.98
CA LEU A 272 -20.57 9.88 35.73
C LEU A 272 -20.68 8.50 36.39
N LEU A 273 -20.09 7.47 35.79
CA LEU A 273 -20.19 6.10 36.28
C LEU A 273 -19.08 5.72 37.27
N HIS A 274 -17.87 6.26 37.17
CA HIS A 274 -16.71 5.73 37.89
C HIS A 274 -16.84 5.77 39.42
N SER A 275 -17.67 6.68 39.94
CA SER A 275 -17.93 6.85 41.37
C SER A 275 -19.03 5.91 41.91
N VAL A 276 -19.73 5.17 41.05
CA VAL A 276 -20.80 4.24 41.46
C VAL A 276 -20.21 2.97 42.08
N THR A 277 -20.57 2.71 43.33
CA THR A 277 -20.20 1.49 44.08
C THR A 277 -21.42 0.59 44.31
N ALA A 278 -21.19 -0.71 44.43
CA ALA A 278 -22.22 -1.65 44.87
C ALA A 278 -22.62 -1.39 46.34
N SER A 279 -23.80 -1.86 46.71
CA SER A 279 -24.35 -1.78 48.07
C SER A 279 -23.89 -2.92 48.98
N ASP A 280 -22.75 -3.53 48.68
CA ASP A 280 -22.13 -4.61 49.46
C ASP A 280 -21.21 -4.05 50.56
N ALA A 281 -20.80 -4.91 51.49
CA ALA A 281 -19.94 -4.51 52.61
C ALA A 281 -18.57 -3.95 52.14
N GLU A 282 -18.07 -4.41 50.99
CA GLU A 282 -16.79 -4.01 50.41
C GLU A 282 -16.89 -2.76 49.53
N ARG A 283 -18.10 -2.25 49.26
CA ARG A 283 -18.36 -1.13 48.33
C ARG A 283 -17.67 -1.32 46.98
N THR A 284 -17.88 -2.48 46.36
CA THR A 284 -17.22 -2.85 45.10
C THR A 284 -17.40 -1.76 44.04
N PRO A 285 -16.33 -1.27 43.37
CA PRO A 285 -16.39 -0.14 42.44
C PRO A 285 -16.90 -0.57 41.06
N ILE A 286 -18.15 -1.04 40.99
CA ILE A 286 -18.75 -1.59 39.77
C ILE A 286 -18.81 -0.57 38.64
N GLY A 287 -19.04 0.70 38.97
CA GLY A 287 -19.08 1.80 38.01
C GLY A 287 -17.74 2.06 37.32
N LEU A 288 -16.63 1.96 38.06
CA LEU A 288 -15.29 2.05 37.50
C LEU A 288 -15.01 0.90 36.53
N VAL A 289 -15.38 -0.33 36.91
CA VAL A 289 -15.23 -1.52 36.05
C VAL A 289 -16.01 -1.32 34.75
N VAL A 290 -17.27 -0.91 34.83
CA VAL A 290 -18.12 -0.63 33.65
C VAL A 290 -17.51 0.46 32.77
N ALA A 291 -17.05 1.58 33.34
CA ALA A 291 -16.45 2.67 32.58
C ALA A 291 -15.19 2.23 31.81
N LEU A 292 -14.31 1.45 32.44
CA LEU A 292 -13.11 0.91 31.79
C LEU A 292 -13.44 -0.12 30.71
N VAL A 293 -14.40 -1.02 30.96
CA VAL A 293 -14.85 -2.02 29.98
C VAL A 293 -15.48 -1.34 28.76
N MET A 294 -16.32 -0.33 28.96
CA MET A 294 -16.90 0.44 27.85
C MET A 294 -15.82 1.14 27.03
N THR A 295 -14.81 1.73 27.69
CA THR A 295 -13.67 2.37 27.01
C THR A 295 -12.91 1.35 26.17
N PHE A 296 -12.61 0.18 26.72
CA PHE A 296 -11.95 -0.91 26.01
C PHE A 296 -12.78 -1.39 24.82
N ALA A 297 -14.07 -1.65 25.02
CA ALA A 297 -14.97 -2.10 23.97
C ALA A 297 -15.06 -1.11 22.80
N LEU A 298 -15.20 0.19 23.09
CA LEU A 298 -15.22 1.23 22.07
C LEU A 298 -13.88 1.33 21.33
N ALA A 299 -12.76 1.28 22.06
CA ALA A 299 -11.43 1.32 21.45
C ALA A 299 -11.21 0.12 20.50
N VAL A 300 -11.59 -1.09 20.92
CA VAL A 300 -11.51 -2.31 20.11
C VAL A 300 -12.46 -2.23 18.91
N ALA A 301 -13.69 -1.76 19.09
CA ALA A 301 -14.64 -1.59 18.00
C ALA A 301 -14.09 -0.65 16.90
N LEU A 302 -13.55 0.51 17.29
CA LEU A 302 -12.89 1.44 16.35
C LEU A 302 -11.67 0.80 15.68
N ARG A 303 -10.94 -0.04 16.41
CA ARG A 303 -9.76 -0.76 15.92
C ARG A 303 -10.09 -1.85 14.90
N MET A 304 -11.26 -2.48 15.03
CA MET A 304 -11.74 -3.57 14.17
C MET A 304 -12.52 -3.07 12.95
N LEU A 305 -13.39 -2.06 13.13
CA LEU A 305 -14.27 -1.57 12.07
C LEU A 305 -13.53 -0.81 10.96
N ARG A 306 -12.31 -0.31 11.22
CA ARG A 306 -11.57 0.48 10.23
C ARG A 306 -10.12 0.03 10.04
N ASN A 307 -9.68 0.14 8.79
CA ASN A 307 -8.31 -0.15 8.38
C ASN A 307 -7.28 0.89 8.82
N SER A 308 -7.69 1.97 9.49
CA SER A 308 -6.87 3.10 9.93
C SER A 308 -6.99 3.31 11.44
N ARG A 309 -5.89 3.73 12.07
CA ARG A 309 -5.83 4.10 13.49
C ARG A 309 -6.37 5.52 13.76
N GLY A 310 -6.66 6.31 12.72
CA GLY A 310 -7.02 7.72 12.85
C GLY A 310 -8.24 8.01 13.72
N ALA A 311 -9.31 7.23 13.58
CA ALA A 311 -10.51 7.41 14.40
C ALA A 311 -10.22 7.10 15.89
N LEU A 312 -9.43 6.05 16.17
CA LEU A 312 -9.02 5.70 17.52
C LEU A 312 -8.13 6.79 18.13
N TYR A 313 -7.14 7.31 17.39
CA TYR A 313 -6.31 8.43 17.85
C TYR A 313 -7.13 9.64 18.26
N LEU A 314 -8.13 9.97 17.44
CA LEU A 314 -8.93 11.17 17.63
C LEU A 314 -9.94 11.01 18.78
N MET A 315 -10.52 9.82 18.94
CA MET A 315 -11.32 9.44 20.11
C MET A 315 -10.48 9.49 21.39
N SER A 316 -9.29 8.88 21.40
CA SER A 316 -8.41 8.88 22.59
C SER A 316 -7.94 10.28 22.95
N PHE A 317 -7.65 11.12 21.95
CA PHE A 317 -7.27 12.52 22.18
C PHE A 317 -8.40 13.34 22.83
N THR A 318 -9.63 13.20 22.33
CA THR A 318 -10.79 13.91 22.90
C THR A 318 -11.22 13.35 24.25
N LEU A 319 -11.09 12.04 24.46
CA LEU A 319 -11.27 11.41 25.77
C LEU A 319 -10.27 11.99 26.78
N ALA A 320 -8.98 12.01 26.44
CA ALA A 320 -7.93 12.57 27.28
C ALA A 320 -8.19 14.04 27.63
N GLY A 321 -8.53 14.86 26.62
CA GLY A 321 -8.88 16.27 26.82
C GLY A 321 -10.11 16.46 27.71
N THR A 322 -11.13 15.61 27.55
CA THR A 322 -12.38 15.69 28.34
C THR A 322 -12.15 15.27 29.78
N VAL A 323 -11.47 14.14 30.01
CA VAL A 323 -11.13 13.65 31.36
C VAL A 323 -10.23 14.65 32.09
N PHE A 324 -9.21 15.19 31.40
CA PHE A 324 -8.34 16.23 31.96
C PHE A 324 -9.10 17.53 32.28
N TRP A 325 -10.08 17.90 31.46
CA TRP A 325 -10.91 19.05 31.75
C TRP A 325 -11.82 18.82 32.96
N LEU A 326 -12.44 17.63 33.06
CA LEU A 326 -13.30 17.24 34.18
C LEU A 326 -12.56 16.99 35.50
N SER A 327 -11.25 16.72 35.45
CA SER A 327 -10.41 16.57 36.63
C SER A 327 -9.95 17.90 37.22
N ARG A 328 -10.22 19.03 36.56
CA ARG A 328 -9.92 20.36 37.10
C ARG A 328 -11.03 20.82 38.05
N PRO A 329 -10.70 21.51 39.15
CA PRO A 329 -11.69 22.16 39.99
C PRO A 329 -12.52 23.16 39.18
N SER A 330 -13.83 23.23 39.45
CA SER A 330 -14.71 24.19 38.80
C SER A 330 -14.84 25.46 39.66
N VAL A 331 -15.29 26.56 39.05
CA VAL A 331 -15.53 27.83 39.79
C VAL A 331 -16.65 27.68 40.85
N ALA A 332 -17.46 26.62 40.77
CA ALA A 332 -18.61 26.37 41.64
C ALA A 332 -18.44 25.17 42.61
N GLY A 333 -17.26 24.53 42.68
CA GLY A 333 -17.00 23.39 43.58
C GLY A 333 -15.87 22.45 43.13
N ASP A 334 -15.71 21.35 43.87
CA ASP A 334 -14.68 20.31 43.69
C ASP A 334 -14.71 19.68 42.28
N ALA A 335 -13.56 19.09 41.88
CA ALA A 335 -13.44 18.39 40.61
C ALA A 335 -14.43 17.23 40.51
N LEU A 336 -15.03 17.03 39.33
CA LEU A 336 -15.98 15.93 39.06
C LEU A 336 -15.30 14.56 39.11
N ILE A 337 -13.99 14.53 38.87
CA ILE A 337 -13.13 13.39 39.14
C ILE A 337 -12.37 13.71 40.41
N MET A 338 -12.73 13.02 41.50
CA MET A 338 -12.06 13.20 42.78
C MET A 338 -10.62 12.69 42.73
N ASP A 339 -9.72 13.36 43.45
CA ASP A 339 -8.34 12.90 43.64
C ASP A 339 -8.30 11.73 44.65
N ASN A 340 -8.83 10.61 44.21
CA ASN A 340 -8.87 9.37 44.96
C ASN A 340 -8.48 8.20 44.06
N GLN A 341 -8.36 7.01 44.65
CA GLN A 341 -7.90 5.83 43.93
C GLN A 341 -8.79 5.49 42.71
N ALA A 342 -10.12 5.62 42.84
CA ALA A 342 -11.05 5.34 41.76
C ALA A 342 -10.95 6.37 40.61
N GLY A 343 -10.82 7.66 40.93
CA GLY A 343 -10.58 8.72 39.96
C GLY A 343 -9.28 8.52 39.20
N ASN A 344 -8.20 8.18 39.90
CA ASN A 344 -6.90 7.88 39.29
C ASN A 344 -6.97 6.65 38.38
N PHE A 345 -7.64 5.58 38.80
CA PHE A 345 -7.85 4.41 37.93
C PHE A 345 -8.70 4.74 36.70
N TRP A 346 -9.71 5.60 36.82
CA TRP A 346 -10.50 6.04 35.67
C TRP A 346 -9.63 6.82 34.68
N VAL A 347 -8.90 7.85 35.14
CA VAL A 347 -8.07 8.68 34.27
C VAL A 347 -6.95 7.88 33.62
N TYR A 348 -6.09 7.25 34.41
CA TYR A 348 -4.93 6.55 33.86
C TYR A 348 -5.32 5.25 33.19
N GLY A 349 -6.29 4.50 33.75
CA GLY A 349 -6.76 3.24 33.17
C GLY A 349 -7.38 3.41 31.79
N SER A 350 -8.24 4.43 31.60
CA SER A 350 -8.86 4.70 30.29
C SER A 350 -7.83 5.08 29.22
N LEU A 351 -6.80 5.84 29.59
CA LEU A 351 -5.70 6.24 28.70
C LEU A 351 -4.77 5.06 28.37
N ILE A 352 -4.42 4.24 29.37
CA ILE A 352 -3.60 3.04 29.18
C ILE A 352 -4.33 2.05 28.27
N ILE A 353 -5.63 1.83 28.47
CA ILE A 353 -6.46 0.99 27.60
C ILE A 353 -6.37 1.48 26.15
N CYS A 354 -6.57 2.78 25.92
CA CYS A 354 -6.45 3.35 24.59
C CYS A 354 -5.06 3.12 23.98
N ALA A 355 -3.99 3.36 24.75
CA ALA A 355 -2.61 3.17 24.30
C ALA A 355 -2.32 1.70 23.93
N VAL A 356 -2.76 0.74 24.74
CA VAL A 356 -2.60 -0.69 24.49
C VAL A 356 -3.34 -1.09 23.21
N VAL A 357 -4.60 -0.67 23.03
CA VAL A 357 -5.38 -1.01 21.83
C VAL A 357 -4.80 -0.35 20.56
N ILE A 358 -4.23 0.85 20.69
CA ILE A 358 -3.50 1.53 19.60
C ILE A 358 -2.27 0.70 19.15
N LEU A 359 -1.50 0.19 20.11
CA LEU A 359 -0.31 -0.62 19.87
C LEU A 359 -0.66 -2.00 19.32
N PHE A 360 -1.84 -2.51 19.66
CA PHE A 360 -2.27 -3.86 19.29
C PHE A 360 -2.25 -4.09 17.76
N PRO A 361 -1.67 -5.22 17.29
CA PRO A 361 -1.59 -5.54 15.87
C PRO A 361 -2.98 -5.73 15.25
N LYS A 362 -3.05 -5.66 13.91
CA LYS A 362 -4.33 -5.90 13.21
C LYS A 362 -4.74 -7.36 13.40
N LEU A 363 -5.83 -7.60 14.13
CA LEU A 363 -6.53 -8.88 14.09
C LEU A 363 -7.12 -9.04 12.69
N ARG A 364 -6.52 -9.91 11.87
CA ARG A 364 -7.11 -10.31 10.59
C ARG A 364 -8.09 -11.44 10.89
N PRO A 365 -9.39 -11.31 10.59
CA PRO A 365 -10.38 -12.36 10.85
C PRO A 365 -10.17 -13.69 10.09
N GLY A 366 -9.03 -13.91 9.44
CA GLY A 366 -8.79 -15.06 8.56
C GLY A 366 -7.45 -15.79 8.76
N THR A 367 -6.68 -15.48 9.81
CA THR A 367 -5.43 -16.20 10.11
C THR A 367 -5.62 -17.38 11.05
N TRP A 368 -6.76 -17.52 11.72
CA TRP A 368 -7.04 -18.67 12.60
C TRP A 368 -7.60 -19.90 11.86
N ALA A 369 -8.10 -19.76 10.63
CA ALA A 369 -8.70 -20.85 9.87
C ALA A 369 -7.74 -21.60 8.93
N LYS A 370 -6.45 -21.23 8.86
CA LYS A 370 -5.51 -21.78 7.86
C LYS A 370 -4.58 -22.90 8.33
N ASN A 371 -4.65 -23.30 9.60
CA ASN A 371 -3.78 -24.37 10.12
C ASN A 371 -4.46 -25.76 10.15
N ALA A 372 -5.62 -25.95 9.50
CA ALA A 372 -6.37 -27.20 9.61
C ALA A 372 -6.56 -27.99 8.28
N SER A 373 -5.98 -27.58 7.16
CA SER A 373 -6.06 -28.40 5.92
C SER A 373 -4.79 -28.27 5.09
N GLY A 374 -3.82 -29.15 5.36
CA GLY A 374 -2.54 -29.18 4.67
C GLY A 374 -1.80 -30.50 4.82
N HIS A 375 -2.51 -31.62 4.73
CA HIS A 375 -1.94 -32.92 4.37
C HIS A 375 -3.02 -33.71 3.62
N ARG A 376 -2.96 -33.65 2.28
CA ARG A 376 -3.28 -34.74 1.36
C ARG A 376 -2.86 -34.33 -0.05
#